data_AF-A0ABD5AI61-F1
#
_entry.id   AF-A0ABD5AI61-F1
#
_cell.length_a   1.000
_cell.length_b   1.000
_cell.length_c   1.000
_cell.angle_alpha   90.00
_cell.angle_beta   90.00
_cell.angle_gamma   90.00
#
_symmetry.space_group_name_H-M   'P 1'
#
loop_
_entity.id
_entity.type
_entity.pdbx_description
1 polymer ?
#
loop_
_entity_poly.entity_id
_entity_poly.type
_entity_poly.pdbx_seq_one_letter_code
_entity_poly.pdbx_strand_id
1 'polypeptide(L)'
;MSLQFRPRVNSGSIMPFINIQTIEGLLDKESKAELFKRIADLFVEIEGKGNAAFREHVWIRIDEYPPEQWQLGHLRPTKEMIEIISKAN
;
A
#
# COMPACT_ATOMS: atom_id res chain seq x y z
N MET A 1 -8.77 -12.88 -11.63
CA MET A 1 -8.88 -13.45 -10.28
C MET A 1 -7.49 -13.42 -9.66
N SER A 2 -7.15 -12.37 -8.92
CA SER A 2 -5.86 -12.28 -8.23
C SER A 2 -5.93 -13.11 -6.94
N LEU A 3 -5.29 -14.28 -6.92
CA LEU A 3 -4.98 -14.95 -5.65
C LEU A 3 -4.06 -14.01 -4.87
N GLN A 4 -4.62 -13.27 -3.91
CA GLN A 4 -3.81 -12.61 -2.90
C GLN A 4 -3.24 -13.74 -2.03
N PHE A 5 -1.96 -14.03 -2.20
CA PHE A 5 -1.25 -14.99 -1.38
C PHE A 5 -1.31 -14.54 0.08
N ARG A 6 -2.15 -15.22 0.87
CA ARG A 6 -2.20 -15.08 2.33
C ARG A 6 -1.48 -16.28 2.92
N PRO A 7 -0.21 -16.16 3.36
CA PRO A 7 0.46 -17.27 4.04
C PRO A 7 -0.32 -17.64 5.31
N ARG A 8 -0.71 -18.91 5.42
CA ARG A 8 -1.49 -19.42 6.55
C ARG A 8 -0.54 -19.85 7.66
N VAL A 9 -0.65 -19.28 8.86
CA VAL A 9 0.08 -19.77 10.04
C VAL A 9 -0.79 -20.76 10.79
N ASN A 10 -0.29 -21.97 11.01
CA ASN A 10 -0.82 -22.87 12.02
C ASN A 10 -0.41 -22.30 13.38
N SER A 11 -1.38 -21.83 14.18
CA SER A 11 -1.30 -21.28 15.55
C SER A 11 -1.39 -19.75 15.66
N GLY A 12 -2.61 -19.25 15.91
CA GLY A 12 -2.97 -18.02 16.66
C GLY A 12 -2.40 -16.65 16.26
N SER A 13 -1.37 -16.56 15.43
CA SER A 13 -0.69 -15.32 15.05
C SER A 13 -1.36 -14.72 13.81
N ILE A 14 -1.83 -13.49 13.97
CA ILE A 14 -2.48 -12.69 12.93
C ILE A 14 -1.37 -12.18 11.98
N MET A 15 -1.45 -12.51 10.69
CA MET A 15 -0.59 -11.93 9.64
C MET A 15 -1.41 -10.94 8.81
N PRO A 16 -1.44 -9.65 9.18
CA PRO A 16 -2.18 -8.66 8.41
C PRO A 16 -1.53 -8.47 7.03
N PHE A 17 -2.34 -8.57 5.99
CA PHE A 17 -1.95 -8.26 4.62
C PHE A 17 -2.65 -6.99 4.15
N ILE A 18 -1.84 -5.99 3.80
CA ILE A 18 -2.27 -4.67 3.33
C ILE A 18 -1.92 -4.57 1.86
N ASN A 19 -2.91 -4.27 1.03
CA ASN A 19 -2.70 -3.94 -0.38
C ASN A 19 -3.08 -2.48 -0.63
N ILE A 20 -2.14 -1.72 -1.17
CA ILE A 20 -2.33 -0.34 -1.57
C ILE A 20 -2.31 -0.33 -3.09
N GLN A 21 -3.38 0.17 -3.69
CA GLN A 21 -3.45 0.33 -5.14
C GLN A 21 -3.44 1.81 -5.45
N THR A 22 -2.57 2.22 -6.36
CA THR A 22 -2.46 3.62 -6.77
C THR A 22 -2.11 3.76 -8.25
N ILE A 23 -2.10 4.99 -8.74
CA ILE A 23 -1.77 5.32 -10.12
C ILE A 23 -0.24 5.35 -10.27
N GLU A 24 0.27 4.74 -11.34
CA GLU A 24 1.69 4.80 -11.72
C GLU A 24 2.19 6.25 -11.79
N GLY A 25 3.34 6.52 -11.20
CA GLY A 25 3.98 7.84 -11.21
C GLY A 25 3.44 8.82 -10.17
N LEU A 26 2.38 8.47 -9.43
CA LEU A 26 1.85 9.33 -8.38
C LEU A 26 2.70 9.31 -7.10
N LEU A 27 3.31 8.16 -6.78
CA LEU A 27 4.18 8.01 -5.61
C LEU A 27 5.65 7.88 -6.03
N ASP A 28 6.50 8.70 -5.45
CA ASP A 28 7.95 8.55 -5.57
C ASP A 28 8.48 7.44 -4.64
N LYS A 29 9.79 7.19 -4.74
CA LYS A 29 10.44 6.12 -3.97
C LYS A 29 10.44 6.42 -2.46
N GLU A 30 10.58 7.68 -2.08
CA GLU A 30 10.66 8.11 -0.68
C GLU A 30 9.29 7.98 -0.01
N SER A 31 8.22 8.45 -0.66
CA SER A 31 6.84 8.29 -0.22
C SER A 31 6.45 6.83 -0.09
N LYS A 32 6.86 5.96 -1.03
CA LYS A 32 6.65 4.51 -0.93
C LYS A 32 7.34 3.92 0.30
N ALA A 33 8.60 4.28 0.54
CA ALA A 33 9.33 3.82 1.72
C ALA A 33 8.70 4.31 3.04
N GLU A 34 8.22 5.55 3.08
CA GLU A 34 7.54 6.11 4.24
C GLU A 34 6.19 5.42 4.50
N LEU A 35 5.41 5.15 3.45
CA LEU A 35 4.15 4.39 3.55
C LEU A 35 4.38 3.01 4.16
N PHE A 36 5.36 2.26 3.65
CA PHE A 36 5.70 0.95 4.23
C PHE A 36 6.05 1.04 5.71
N LYS A 37 6.85 2.05 6.09
CA LYS A 37 7.26 2.23 7.48
C LYS A 37 6.08 2.58 8.39
N ARG A 38 5.31 3.61 8.04
CA ARG A 38 4.25 4.16 8.90
C ARG A 38 3.05 3.24 9.00
N ILE A 39 2.71 2.52 7.94
CA ILE A 39 1.62 1.53 7.99
C ILE A 39 2.02 0.36 8.89
N ALA A 40 3.25 -0.13 8.78
CA ALA A 40 3.73 -1.18 9.68
C ALA A 40 3.76 -0.71 11.14
N ASP A 41 4.20 0.52 11.41
CA ASP A 41 4.17 1.12 12.75
C ASP A 41 2.73 1.17 13.31
N LEU A 42 1.76 1.61 12.50
CA LEU A 42 0.36 1.70 12.88
C LEU A 42 -0.23 0.34 13.28
N PHE A 43 0.09 -0.72 12.53
CA PHE A 43 -0.38 -2.07 12.86
C PHE A 43 0.28 -2.64 14.12
N VAL A 44 1.55 -2.33 14.36
CA VAL A 44 2.22 -2.69 15.61
C VAL A 44 1.57 -1.99 16.81
N GLU A 45 1.21 -0.72 16.65
CA GLU A 45 0.55 0.05 17.71
C GLU A 45 -0.85 -0.48 18.02
N ILE A 46 -1.70 -0.67 17.00
CA ILE A 46 -3.11 -1.03 17.16
C ILE A 46 -3.29 -2.53 17.45
N GLU A 47 -2.81 -3.39 16.54
CA GLU A 47 -3.03 -4.85 16.61
C GLU A 47 -1.95 -5.56 17.43
N GLY A 48 -0.69 -5.12 17.27
CA GLY A 48 0.44 -5.65 18.03
C GLY A 48 0.49 -5.18 19.49
N LYS A 49 -0.37 -4.22 19.89
CA LYS A 49 -0.39 -3.58 21.23
C LYS A 49 0.99 -3.07 21.67
N GLY A 50 1.78 -2.56 20.71
CA GLY A 50 3.14 -2.08 20.94
C GLY A 50 4.23 -3.17 20.91
N ASN A 51 3.90 -4.43 20.62
CA ASN A 51 4.91 -5.47 20.46
C ASN A 51 5.63 -5.34 19.11
N ALA A 52 6.90 -4.91 19.16
CA ALA A 52 7.73 -4.72 17.96
C ALA A 52 7.91 -5.99 17.12
N ALA A 53 7.85 -7.19 17.71
CA ALA A 53 7.93 -8.45 16.97
C ALA A 53 6.74 -8.65 16.01
N PHE A 54 5.62 -7.95 16.23
CA PHE A 54 4.47 -8.00 15.34
C PHE A 54 4.78 -7.41 13.95
N ARG A 55 5.79 -6.53 13.84
CA ARG A 55 6.18 -5.91 12.57
C ARG A 55 6.54 -6.94 11.50
N GLU A 56 7.23 -8.02 11.90
CA GLU A 56 7.68 -9.10 11.02
C GLU A 56 6.51 -9.92 10.43
N HIS A 57 5.30 -9.74 10.98
CA HIS A 57 4.09 -10.41 10.52
C HIS A 57 3.22 -9.52 9.61
N VAL A 58 3.56 -8.24 9.46
CA VAL A 58 2.81 -7.30 8.63
C VAL A 58 3.32 -7.36 7.20
N TRP A 59 2.45 -7.77 6.29
CA TRP A 59 2.74 -7.78 4.85
C TRP A 59 2.08 -6.57 4.19
N ILE A 60 2.86 -5.77 3.48
CA ILE A 60 2.38 -4.61 2.74
C ILE A 60 2.81 -4.75 1.29
N ARG A 61 1.86 -4.54 0.37
CA ARG A 61 2.11 -4.49 -1.07
C ARG A 61 1.57 -3.19 -1.65
N ILE A 62 2.33 -2.60 -2.56
CA ILE A 62 1.90 -1.45 -3.35
C ILE A 62 1.84 -1.90 -4.81
N ASP A 63 0.65 -1.91 -5.38
CA ASP A 63 0.41 -2.17 -6.80
C ASP A 63 0.14 -0.82 -7.49
N GLU A 64 0.99 -0.44 -8.44
CA GLU A 64 0.79 0.74 -9.27
C GLU A 64 0.20 0.31 -10.62
N TYR A 65 -0.85 1.00 -11.07
CA TYR A 65 -1.51 0.71 -12.35
C TYR A 65 -1.56 1.96 -13.25
N PRO A 66 -1.55 1.78 -14.58
CA PRO A 66 -1.60 2.89 -15.53
C PRO A 66 -2.84 3.79 -15.33
N PRO A 67 -2.73 5.12 -15.53
CA PRO A 67 -3.83 6.08 -15.32
C PRO A 67 -5.13 5.70 -16.03
N GLU A 68 -5.02 5.07 -17.19
CA GLU A 68 -6.16 4.66 -18.02
C GLU A 68 -7.01 3.56 -17.37
N GLN A 69 -6.46 2.84 -16.39
CA GLN A 69 -7.18 1.81 -15.62
C GLN A 69 -7.98 2.40 -14.45
N TRP A 70 -7.88 3.71 -14.21
CA TRP A 70 -8.57 4.42 -13.14
C TRP A 70 -9.68 5.31 -13.67
N GLN A 71 -10.75 5.42 -12.88
CA GLN A 71 -11.83 6.37 -13.13
C GLN A 71 -12.26 6.98 -11.79
N LEU A 72 -12.12 8.29 -11.66
CA LEU A 72 -12.57 9.06 -10.50
C LEU A 72 -13.85 9.81 -10.88
N GLY A 73 -15.00 9.16 -10.66
CA GLY A 73 -16.29 9.69 -11.10
C GLY A 73 -16.34 9.88 -12.62
N HIS A 74 -16.35 11.14 -13.08
CA HIS A 74 -16.37 11.49 -14.51
C HIS A 74 -14.96 11.75 -15.08
N LEU A 75 -13.94 11.79 -14.22
CA LEU A 75 -12.56 12.05 -14.62
C LEU A 75 -11.84 10.72 -14.87
N ARG A 76 -11.24 10.59 -16.06
CA ARG A 76 -10.26 9.54 -16.34
C ARG A 76 -8.87 10.17 -16.30
N PRO A 77 -8.00 9.78 -15.35
CA PRO A 77 -6.66 10.33 -15.27
C PRO A 77 -5.88 10.06 -16.56
N THR A 78 -5.18 11.07 -17.07
CA THR A 78 -4.19 10.91 -18.15
C THR A 78 -2.78 10.98 -17.59
N LYS A 79 -1.80 10.50 -18.36
CA LYS A 79 -0.39 10.59 -17.97
C LYS A 79 0.04 12.02 -17.69
N GLU A 80 -0.39 13.00 -18.51
CA GLU A 80 -0.03 14.41 -18.28
C GLU A 80 -0.59 14.93 -16.95
N MET A 81 -1.81 14.54 -16.59
CA MET A 81 -2.41 14.94 -15.31
C MET A 81 -1.61 14.38 -14.13
N ILE A 82 -1.16 13.13 -14.21
CA ILE A 82 -0.37 12.52 -13.13
C ILE A 82 1.00 13.18 -13.00
N GLU A 83 1.65 13.53 -14.12
CA GLU A 83 2.92 14.26 -14.07
C GLU A 83 2.78 15.63 -13.38
N ILE A 84 1.67 16.34 -13.61
CA ILE A 84 1.40 17.62 -12.95
C ILE A 84 1.19 17.43 -11.45
N ILE A 85 0.39 16.43 -11.06
CA ILE A 85 0.09 16.17 -9.64
C ILE A 85 1.33 15.67 -8.90
N SER A 86 2.10 14.78 -9.52
CA SER A 86 3.34 14.24 -8.94
C SER A 86 4.37 15.33 -8.68
N LYS A 87 4.52 16.31 -9.58
CA LYS A 87 5.47 17.42 -9.45
C LYS A 87 5.01 18.54 -8.51
N ALA A 88 3.75 18.51 -8.09
CA ALA A 88 3.19 19.50 -7.16
C ALA A 88 3.42 19.14 -5.68
N ASN A 89 3.91 17.93 -5.41
CA ASN A 89 4.35 17.45 -4.09
C ASN A 89 5.86 17.60 -3.93
#